data_AF-A0A251UIL4-F1
#
_entry.id   AF-A0A251UIL4-F1
#
_cell.length_a   1.000
_cell.length_b   1.000
_cell.length_c   1.000
_cell.angle_alpha   90.00
_cell.angle_beta   90.00
_cell.angle_gamma   90.00
#
_symmetry.space_group_name_H-M   'P 1'
#
loop_
_entity.id
_entity.type
_entity.pdbx_description
1 polymer ?
#
loop_
_entity_poly.entity_id
_entity_poly.type
_entity_poly.pdbx_seq_one_letter_code
_entity_poly.pdbx_strand_id
1 'polypeptide(L)'
;MLCKPGEIEAEFAKLMSYEAFMKKFLTLRDPGPLLFPKGKGFLHSPPGVPVTLPPWLSEEDIEYFASQHEKAGGLTGGINYYRALHLSWELTSAWRGAKVTVPTKFVAGELDLAYYMGGVNGYINSGGMKKDVPWLEEVVVHKKTTIREVGVVDVLS
;
A
#
# COMPACT_ATOMS: atom_id res chain seq x y z
N MET A 1 13.98 7.67 -7.31
CA MET A 1 13.10 8.34 -6.31
C MET A 1 13.66 8.00 -4.93
N LEU A 2 14.61 8.78 -4.44
CA LEU A 2 15.14 8.63 -3.07
C LEU A 2 15.09 10.03 -2.45
N CYS A 3 14.07 10.27 -1.64
CA CYS A 3 13.86 11.54 -0.96
C CYS A 3 14.95 11.70 0.13
N LYS A 4 15.64 12.84 0.15
CA LYS A 4 16.61 13.14 1.22
C LYS A 4 15.93 13.09 2.60
N PRO A 5 16.64 12.67 3.65
CA PRO A 5 16.13 12.76 5.02
C PRO A 5 15.54 14.14 5.34
N GLY A 6 14.31 14.18 5.84
CA GLY A 6 13.62 15.40 6.26
C GLY A 6 12.87 16.15 5.17
N GLU A 7 13.13 15.92 3.87
CA GLU A 7 12.46 16.69 2.82
C GLU A 7 10.96 16.38 2.73
N ILE A 8 10.58 15.10 2.64
CA ILE A 8 9.17 14.70 2.55
C ILE A 8 8.46 14.87 3.89
N GLU A 9 9.15 14.71 5.01
CA GLU A 9 8.60 14.95 6.34
C GLU A 9 8.25 16.43 6.55
N ALA A 10 9.12 17.34 6.09
CA ALA A 10 8.84 18.77 6.13
C ALA A 10 7.70 19.16 5.18
N GLU A 11 7.61 18.55 3.99
CA GLU A 11 6.47 18.77 3.09
C GLU A 11 5.17 18.23 3.69
N PHE A 12 5.23 17.04 4.29
CA PHE A 12 4.11 16.43 4.99
C PHE A 12 3.56 17.34 6.11
N ALA A 13 4.44 17.79 7.01
CA ALA A 13 4.09 18.61 8.16
C ALA A 13 3.43 19.95 7.78
N LYS A 14 3.70 20.48 6.58
CA LYS A 14 3.06 21.68 6.05
C LYS A 14 1.67 21.42 5.47
N LEU A 15 1.44 20.22 4.94
CA LEU A 15 0.29 19.94 4.07
C LEU A 15 -0.90 19.33 4.82
N MET A 16 -0.68 18.53 5.86
CA MET A 16 -1.76 17.84 6.56
C MET A 16 -1.37 17.29 7.94
N SER A 17 -2.39 17.03 8.78
CA SER A 17 -2.25 16.25 10.02
C SER A 17 -2.10 14.75 9.73
N TYR A 18 -1.71 13.96 10.73
CA TYR A 18 -1.66 12.50 10.62
C TYR A 18 -3.04 11.88 10.38
N GLU A 19 -4.10 12.40 10.99
CA GLU A 19 -5.46 11.93 10.70
C GLU A 19 -5.82 12.16 9.22
N ALA A 20 -5.64 13.38 8.71
CA ALA A 20 -5.94 13.70 7.32
C ALA A 20 -5.09 12.85 6.35
N PHE A 21 -3.85 12.56 6.72
CA PHE A 21 -2.99 11.63 6.00
C PHE A 21 -3.55 10.21 6.01
N MET A 22 -3.87 9.64 7.16
CA MET A 22 -4.38 8.26 7.27
C MET A 22 -5.69 8.10 6.51
N LYS A 23 -6.60 9.09 6.59
CA LYS A 23 -7.83 9.11 5.79
C LYS A 23 -7.51 9.04 4.31
N LYS A 24 -6.61 9.89 3.81
CA LYS A 24 -6.25 9.93 2.39
C LYS A 24 -5.52 8.67 1.94
N PHE A 25 -4.54 8.22 2.71
CA PHE A 25 -3.68 7.08 2.39
C PHE A 25 -4.45 5.76 2.36
N LEU A 26 -5.24 5.46 3.39
CA LEU A 26 -6.00 4.19 3.48
C LEU A 26 -7.21 4.11 2.56
N THR A 27 -7.58 5.24 1.94
CA THR A 27 -8.67 5.31 0.97
C THR A 27 -8.19 5.53 -0.46
N LEU A 28 -6.88 5.49 -0.71
CA LEU A 28 -6.34 5.49 -2.07
C LEU A 28 -6.90 4.29 -2.84
N ARG A 29 -7.53 4.56 -3.98
CA ARG A 29 -8.11 3.57 -4.89
C ARG A 29 -7.47 3.57 -6.28
N ASP A 30 -6.56 4.51 -6.53
CA ASP A 30 -5.82 4.59 -7.78
C ASP A 30 -4.61 3.64 -7.70
N PRO A 31 -4.53 2.61 -8.55
CA PRO A 31 -3.38 1.71 -8.60
C PRO A 31 -2.14 2.36 -9.24
N GLY A 32 -2.22 3.62 -9.66
CA GLY A 32 -1.11 4.41 -10.14
C GLY A 32 0.01 4.58 -9.09
N PRO A 33 1.17 5.10 -9.51
CA PRO A 33 2.32 5.25 -8.63
C PRO A 33 2.00 6.20 -7.46
N LEU A 34 2.41 5.81 -6.26
CA LEU A 34 2.29 6.64 -5.07
C LEU A 34 3.27 7.81 -5.15
N LEU A 35 2.81 8.93 -5.69
CA LEU A 35 3.61 10.14 -5.85
C LEU A 35 3.15 11.22 -4.87
N PHE A 36 4.13 11.89 -4.28
CA PHE A 36 3.94 13.01 -3.37
C PHE A 36 4.72 14.24 -3.88
N PRO A 37 4.24 14.93 -4.92
CA PRO A 37 4.94 16.09 -5.45
C PRO A 37 4.96 17.23 -4.43
N LYS A 38 6.08 17.96 -4.40
CA LYS A 38 6.29 19.11 -3.50
C LYS A 38 5.14 20.11 -3.63
N GLY A 39 4.62 20.56 -2.49
CA GLY A 39 3.49 21.49 -2.40
C GLY A 39 2.12 20.98 -2.87
N LYS A 40 1.98 19.74 -3.36
CA LYS A 40 0.70 19.20 -3.87
C LYS A 40 0.11 18.08 -3.01
N GLY A 41 0.91 17.40 -2.20
CA GLY A 41 0.47 16.23 -1.44
C GLY A 41 0.18 15.05 -2.36
N PHE A 42 -0.82 14.22 -2.02
CA PHE A 42 -1.24 13.11 -2.88
C PHE A 42 -1.88 13.64 -4.16
N LEU A 43 -1.35 13.23 -5.32
CA LEU A 43 -1.79 13.70 -6.64
C LEU A 43 -3.31 13.57 -6.87
N HIS A 44 -3.90 12.45 -6.43
CA HIS A 44 -5.30 12.13 -6.64
C HIS A 44 -6.16 12.38 -5.38
N SER A 45 -5.59 13.02 -4.35
CA SER A 45 -6.31 13.44 -3.14
C SER A 45 -5.68 14.71 -2.55
N PRO A 46 -5.96 15.90 -3.14
CA PRO A 46 -5.36 17.15 -2.71
C PRO A 46 -5.65 17.48 -1.24
N PRO A 47 -4.79 18.26 -0.55
CA PRO A 47 -5.07 18.77 0.79
C PRO A 47 -6.40 19.53 0.85
N GLY A 48 -7.12 19.39 1.97
CA GLY A 48 -8.39 20.09 2.21
C GLY A 48 -9.65 19.47 1.58
N VAL A 49 -9.52 18.49 0.68
CA VAL A 49 -10.67 17.73 0.16
C VAL A 49 -11.09 16.66 1.18
N PRO A 50 -12.33 16.67 1.71
CA PRO A 50 -12.84 15.65 2.61
C PRO A 50 -12.82 14.27 1.97
N VAL A 51 -12.59 13.24 2.77
CA VAL A 51 -12.58 11.84 2.36
C VAL A 51 -13.75 11.13 3.03
N THR A 52 -14.58 10.47 2.23
CA THR A 52 -15.60 9.56 2.76
C THR A 52 -14.94 8.23 3.11
N LEU A 53 -15.03 7.83 4.39
CA LEU A 53 -14.48 6.56 4.83
C LEU A 53 -15.30 5.38 4.30
N PRO A 54 -14.64 4.30 3.83
CA PRO A 54 -15.34 3.09 3.46
C PRO A 54 -15.88 2.36 4.71
N PRO A 55 -16.89 1.49 4.58
CA PRO A 55 -17.53 0.83 5.73
C PRO A 55 -16.61 -0.04 6.61
N TRP A 56 -15.44 -0.43 6.12
CA TRP A 56 -14.47 -1.24 6.87
C TRP A 56 -13.49 -0.41 7.69
N LEU A 57 -13.49 0.92 7.53
CA LEU A 57 -12.54 1.83 8.18
C LEU A 57 -13.33 2.86 8.99
N SER A 58 -13.25 2.77 10.31
CA SER A 58 -13.93 3.70 11.21
C SER A 58 -13.12 4.97 11.48
N GLU A 59 -13.75 5.99 12.04
CA GLU A 59 -13.04 7.17 12.55
C GLU A 59 -12.11 6.82 13.72
N GLU A 60 -12.50 5.84 14.55
CA GLU A 60 -11.68 5.33 15.66
C GLU A 60 -10.39 4.66 15.16
N ASP A 61 -10.46 3.91 14.06
CA ASP A 61 -9.27 3.33 13.42
C ASP A 61 -8.32 4.42 12.92
N ILE A 62 -8.86 5.48 12.31
CA ILE A 62 -8.08 6.61 11.83
C ILE A 62 -7.36 7.30 12.99
N GLU A 63 -8.09 7.61 14.07
CA GLU A 63 -7.52 8.22 15.27
C GLU A 63 -6.42 7.33 15.87
N TYR A 64 -6.69 6.02 15.96
CA TYR A 64 -5.69 5.07 16.43
C TYR A 64 -4.42 5.14 15.59
N PHE A 65 -4.50 4.96 14.27
CA PHE A 65 -3.32 4.99 13.40
C PHE A 65 -2.60 6.33 13.42
N ALA A 66 -3.34 7.45 13.44
CA ALA A 66 -2.75 8.77 13.53
C ALA A 66 -1.96 8.94 14.84
N SER A 67 -2.55 8.57 15.97
CA SER A 67 -1.90 8.66 17.29
C SER A 67 -0.65 7.79 17.39
N GLN A 68 -0.63 6.62 16.74
CA GLN A 68 0.56 5.76 16.73
C GLN A 68 1.71 6.41 15.94
N HIS A 69 1.41 7.04 14.79
CA HIS A 69 2.44 7.75 14.02
C HIS A 69 2.98 8.96 14.77
N GLU A 70 2.11 9.72 15.46
CA GLU A 70 2.55 10.83 16.31
C GLU A 70 3.47 10.35 17.43
N LYS A 71 3.07 9.30 18.16
CA LYS A 71 3.89 8.69 19.22
C LYS A 71 5.23 8.15 18.72
N ALA A 72 5.26 7.63 17.49
CA ALA A 72 6.47 7.10 16.85
C ALA A 72 7.42 8.18 16.31
N GLY A 73 7.09 9.47 16.44
CA GLY A 73 7.88 10.58 15.90
C GLY A 73 7.68 10.80 14.40
N GLY A 74 6.56 10.33 13.85
CA GLY A 74 6.08 10.60 12.50
C GLY A 74 6.42 9.55 11.46
N LEU A 75 6.40 9.97 10.18
CA LEU A 75 6.57 9.06 9.04
C LEU A 75 8.03 8.65 8.78
N THR A 76 9.01 9.30 9.44
CA THR A 76 10.44 9.11 9.19
C THR A 76 10.86 7.65 9.22
N GLY A 77 10.39 6.90 10.23
CA GLY A 77 10.70 5.47 10.38
C GLY A 77 10.23 4.64 9.19
N GLY A 78 8.97 4.82 8.77
CA GLY A 78 8.42 4.13 7.60
C GLY A 78 9.12 4.55 6.29
N ILE A 79 9.42 5.83 6.12
CA ILE A 79 10.10 6.36 4.92
C ILE A 79 11.55 5.85 4.84
N ASN A 80 12.22 5.64 5.98
CA ASN A 80 13.59 5.11 6.00
C ASN A 80 13.70 3.73 5.34
N TYR A 81 12.65 2.90 5.37
CA TYR A 81 12.62 1.64 4.64
C TYR A 81 12.81 1.85 3.13
N TYR A 82 12.16 2.87 2.58
CA TYR A 82 12.29 3.24 1.16
C TYR A 82 13.64 3.90 0.84
N ARG A 83 14.21 4.68 1.78
CA ARG A 83 15.55 5.27 1.63
C ARG A 83 16.64 4.19 1.55
N ALA A 84 16.42 3.08 2.23
CA ALA A 84 17.36 1.97 2.28
C ALA A 84 17.26 1.02 1.06
N LEU A 85 16.31 1.20 0.12
CA LEU A 85 16.09 0.22 -0.97
C LEU A 85 17.34 -0.06 -1.80
N HIS A 86 18.17 0.96 -2.08
CA HIS A 86 19.43 0.75 -2.81
C HIS A 86 20.42 -0.10 -2.01
N LEU A 87 20.56 0.19 -0.71
CA LEU A 87 21.41 -0.59 0.19
C LEU A 87 20.88 -2.01 0.35
N SER A 88 19.56 -2.19 0.50
CA SER A 88 18.93 -3.52 0.51
C SER A 88 19.24 -4.29 -0.77
N TRP A 89 19.22 -3.63 -1.93
CA TRP A 89 19.58 -4.25 -3.21
C TRP A 89 21.05 -4.72 -3.24
N GLU A 90 21.99 -3.89 -2.77
CA GLU A 90 23.41 -4.26 -2.68
C GLU A 90 23.64 -5.45 -1.74
N LEU A 91 23.09 -5.35 -0.53
CA LEU A 91 23.23 -6.38 0.51
C LEU A 91 22.55 -7.69 0.13
N THR A 92 21.50 -7.63 -0.70
CA THR A 92 20.78 -8.84 -1.14
C THR A 92 21.40 -9.54 -2.34
N SER A 93 22.53 -9.06 -2.85
CA SER A 93 23.25 -9.68 -3.97
C SER A 93 23.63 -11.15 -3.73
N ALA A 94 23.89 -11.55 -2.48
CA ALA A 94 24.19 -12.92 -2.11
C ALA A 94 23.05 -13.92 -2.42
N TRP A 95 21.80 -13.45 -2.50
CA TRP A 95 20.63 -14.29 -2.79
C TRP A 95 20.22 -14.26 -4.26
N ARG A 96 21.08 -13.74 -5.16
CA ARG A 96 20.78 -13.68 -6.58
C ARG A 96 20.49 -15.08 -7.13
N GLY A 97 19.27 -15.28 -7.64
CA GLY A 97 18.81 -16.55 -8.21
C GLY A 97 18.35 -17.60 -7.19
N ALA A 98 18.46 -17.31 -5.89
CA ALA A 98 17.92 -18.16 -4.84
C ALA A 98 16.39 -18.26 -4.94
N LYS A 99 15.84 -19.36 -4.43
CA LYS A 99 14.40 -19.65 -4.45
C LYS A 99 13.83 -19.58 -3.04
N VAL A 100 12.60 -19.10 -2.92
CA VAL A 100 11.84 -19.16 -1.67
C VAL A 100 11.23 -20.56 -1.57
N THR A 101 11.70 -21.38 -0.64
CA THR A 101 11.28 -22.78 -0.49
C THR A 101 10.19 -23.01 0.54
N VAL A 102 9.66 -21.94 1.15
CA VAL A 102 8.54 -22.01 2.09
C VAL A 102 7.22 -22.11 1.31
N PRO A 103 6.30 -23.04 1.67
CA PRO A 103 4.93 -23.03 1.15
C PRO A 103 4.29 -21.64 1.30
N THR A 104 3.80 -21.08 0.20
CA THR A 104 3.40 -19.67 0.16
C THR A 104 2.04 -19.50 -0.49
N LYS A 105 1.16 -18.72 0.14
CA LYS A 105 -0.08 -18.21 -0.47
C LYS A 105 0.04 -16.71 -0.67
N PHE A 106 -0.14 -16.25 -1.90
CA PHE A 106 -0.10 -14.83 -2.24
C PHE A 106 -1.51 -14.31 -2.51
N VAL A 107 -1.87 -13.21 -1.85
CA VAL A 107 -3.17 -12.56 -1.96
C VAL A 107 -2.95 -11.08 -2.22
N ALA A 108 -3.62 -10.54 -3.24
CA ALA A 108 -3.59 -9.12 -3.58
C ALA A 108 -4.99 -8.59 -3.87
N GLY A 109 -5.20 -7.28 -3.69
CA GLY A 109 -6.41 -6.61 -4.16
C GLY A 109 -6.31 -6.22 -5.63
N GLU A 110 -7.42 -6.26 -6.36
CA GLU A 110 -7.49 -5.83 -7.77
C GLU A 110 -7.13 -4.34 -7.97
N LEU A 111 -7.20 -3.52 -6.92
CA LEU A 111 -6.80 -2.11 -6.94
C LEU A 111 -5.52 -1.84 -6.14
N ASP A 112 -4.78 -2.88 -5.75
CA ASP A 112 -3.52 -2.71 -5.04
C ASP A 112 -2.47 -2.11 -5.98
N LEU A 113 -1.92 -0.95 -5.60
CA LEU A 113 -0.89 -0.27 -6.38
C LEU A 113 0.33 -1.16 -6.64
N ALA A 114 0.70 -2.02 -5.69
CA ALA A 114 1.87 -2.89 -5.83
C ALA A 114 1.66 -3.95 -6.92
N TYR A 115 0.40 -4.33 -7.17
CA TYR A 115 0.05 -5.28 -8.23
C TYR A 115 0.26 -4.68 -9.63
N TYR A 116 0.06 -3.37 -9.81
CA TYR A 116 0.25 -2.67 -11.09
C TYR A 116 1.61 -2.00 -11.23
N MET A 117 2.42 -2.02 -10.18
CA MET A 117 3.76 -1.47 -10.21
C MET A 117 4.62 -2.22 -11.23
N GLY A 118 5.28 -1.46 -12.13
CA GLY A 118 6.28 -1.89 -13.11
C GLY A 118 6.44 -3.39 -13.37
N GLY A 119 5.52 -3.98 -14.15
CA GLY A 119 5.65 -5.37 -14.63
C GLY A 119 5.32 -6.46 -13.60
N VAL A 120 4.94 -6.13 -12.38
CA VAL A 120 4.60 -7.10 -11.31
C VAL A 120 3.43 -8.01 -11.73
N ASN A 121 2.35 -7.45 -12.26
CA ASN A 121 1.23 -8.22 -12.80
C ASN A 121 1.71 -9.25 -13.84
N GLY A 122 2.57 -8.82 -14.78
CA GLY A 122 3.16 -9.69 -15.78
C GLY A 122 4.02 -10.80 -15.16
N TYR A 123 4.89 -10.46 -14.20
CA TYR A 123 5.74 -11.40 -13.48
C TYR A 123 4.94 -12.49 -12.74
N ILE A 124 3.83 -12.12 -12.13
CA ILE A 124 2.93 -13.04 -11.43
C ILE A 124 2.22 -13.94 -12.46
N ASN A 125 1.53 -13.34 -13.42
CA ASN A 125 0.64 -14.05 -14.34
C ASN A 125 1.37 -14.85 -15.43
N SER A 126 2.64 -14.52 -15.73
CA SER A 126 3.48 -15.29 -16.67
C SER A 126 4.20 -16.47 -16.01
N GLY A 127 3.95 -16.75 -14.73
CA GLY A 127 4.62 -17.81 -13.97
C GLY A 127 6.03 -17.45 -13.45
N GLY A 128 6.46 -16.20 -13.58
CA GLY A 128 7.74 -15.72 -13.02
C GLY A 128 7.81 -15.90 -11.50
N MET A 129 6.75 -15.52 -10.80
CA MET A 129 6.66 -15.72 -9.35
C MET A 129 6.73 -17.20 -8.95
N LYS A 130 6.02 -18.08 -9.68
CA LYS A 130 6.06 -19.54 -9.43
C LYS A 130 7.44 -20.12 -9.68
N LYS A 131 8.20 -19.58 -10.64
CA LYS A 131 9.59 -19.97 -10.89
C LYS A 131 10.51 -19.60 -9.72
N ASP A 132 10.28 -18.49 -9.04
CA ASP A 132 11.11 -18.04 -7.91
C ASP A 132 10.61 -18.56 -6.55
N VAL A 133 9.34 -18.93 -6.46
CA VAL A 133 8.67 -19.52 -5.30
C VAL A 133 8.03 -20.86 -5.71
N PRO A 134 8.78 -21.96 -5.75
CA PRO A 134 8.29 -23.24 -6.29
C PRO A 134 7.05 -23.79 -5.57
N TRP A 135 6.91 -23.49 -4.27
CA TRP A 135 5.78 -23.91 -3.44
C TRP A 135 4.68 -22.85 -3.32
N LEU A 136 4.59 -21.95 -4.29
CA LEU A 136 3.49 -21.00 -4.40
C LEU A 136 2.18 -21.72 -4.73
N GLU A 137 1.16 -21.54 -3.91
CA GLU A 137 -0.22 -21.98 -4.18
C GLU A 137 -0.89 -21.10 -5.26
N GLU A 138 -2.17 -21.32 -5.53
CA GLU A 138 -2.94 -20.42 -6.40
C GLU A 138 -2.87 -18.97 -5.90
N VAL A 139 -2.54 -18.05 -6.81
CA VAL A 139 -2.56 -16.61 -6.54
C VAL A 139 -3.99 -16.12 -6.50
N VAL A 140 -4.36 -15.45 -5.42
CA VAL A 140 -5.70 -14.88 -5.26
C VAL A 140 -5.66 -13.38 -5.49
N VAL A 141 -6.39 -12.90 -6.50
CA VAL A 141 -6.65 -11.47 -6.70
C VAL A 141 -8.08 -11.16 -6.32
N HIS A 142 -8.28 -10.48 -5.20
CA HIS A 142 -9.60 -10.11 -4.71
C HIS A 142 -10.15 -8.92 -5.53
N LYS A 143 -11.18 -9.20 -6.31
CA LYS A 143 -11.85 -8.20 -7.16
C LYS A 143 -12.54 -7.13 -6.33
N LYS A 144 -12.69 -5.93 -6.89
CA LYS A 144 -13.50 -4.87 -6.29
C LYS A 144 -14.94 -5.35 -6.16
N THR A 145 -15.39 -5.56 -4.93
CA THR A 145 -16.81 -5.77 -4.65
C THR A 145 -17.56 -4.49 -4.99
N THR A 146 -18.42 -4.52 -6.01
CA THR A 146 -19.51 -3.55 -6.11
C THR A 146 -20.50 -3.97 -5.05
N ILE A 147 -20.70 -3.17 -4.01
CA ILE A 147 -21.83 -3.34 -3.10
C ILE A 147 -23.07 -3.02 -3.92
N ARG A 148 -23.59 -4.00 -4.68
CA ARG A 148 -25.02 -4.06 -4.92
C ARG A 148 -25.61 -4.58 -3.63
N GLU A 149 -26.61 -3.87 -3.15
CA GLU A 149 -27.40 -4.14 -1.94
C GLU A 149 -27.31 -5.60 -1.52
N VAL A 150 -26.86 -5.83 -0.29
CA VAL A 150 -27.03 -7.12 0.39
C VAL A 150 -28.53 -7.30 0.58
N GLY A 151 -29.20 -7.75 -0.48
CA GLY A 151 -30.56 -8.24 -0.43
C GLY A 151 -30.56 -9.48 0.44
N VAL A 152 -31.40 -9.41 1.48
CA VAL A 152 -31.86 -10.52 2.31
C VAL A 152 -31.98 -11.77 1.43
N VAL A 153 -31.14 -12.78 1.68
CA VAL A 153 -31.35 -14.10 1.11
C VAL A 153 -32.33 -14.80 2.04
N ASP A 154 -33.53 -15.01 1.52
CA ASP A 154 -34.62 -15.74 2.15
C ASP A 154 -34.16 -17.07 2.74
N VAL A 155 -34.47 -17.28 4.01
CA VAL A 155 -34.37 -18.56 4.70
C VAL A 155 -35.61 -19.37 4.36
N LEU A 156 -35.50 -20.33 3.43
CA LEU A 156 -36.41 -21.49 3.36
C LEU A 156 -35.68 -22.71 2.78
N SER A 157 -35.39 -23.66 3.66
CA SER A 157 -35.46 -25.11 3.40
C SER A 157 -35.83 -25.81 4.70
#